data_AF-A0A933I164-F1
#
_entry.id   AF-A0A933I164-F1
#
_cell.length_a   1.000
_cell.length_b   1.000
_cell.length_c   1.000
_cell.angle_alpha   90.00
_cell.angle_beta   90.00
_cell.angle_gamma   90.00
#
_symmetry.space_group_name_H-M   'P 1'
#
loop_
_entity.id
_entity.type
_entity.pdbx_description
1 polymer ?
#
loop_
_entity_poly.entity_id
_entity_poly.type
_entity_poly.pdbx_seq_one_letter_code
_entity_poly.pdbx_strand_id
1 'polypeptide(L)'
;FDPTVPAESVQVVTDAKTASRSLNAMVKVMEKRYEKFQAHNARHIEGFNQSAAAGGLPKEPYIVIVIDELADLMLVSRDSVEDSIQRLAQMARAVGIHLVLATQRPSVDVITGVIKANLPSRVALQVTAKVDSRVILDSVGAEALQGRGDLLYLAAGAQKPVRCQGAFVSEDETRKVVEHLRSQAKPDYPSLDTMPKPVEADLKSFGVEPQEFHDALKLVLERRRVSQDLLKSQFGSSARATNLLSLLEVKAMIHKPEGTNRWEINYDAISDYLRVHFPGAAAS
;
A
#
# COMPACT_ATOMS: atom_id res chain seq x y z
N PHE A 1 5.27 7.11 1.43
CA PHE A 1 4.12 7.59 0.67
C PHE A 1 2.90 6.82 1.11
N ASP A 2 1.95 7.47 1.77
CA ASP A 2 0.64 6.90 2.11
C ASP A 2 -0.40 7.49 1.14
N PRO A 3 -1.01 6.70 0.25
CA PRO A 3 -1.99 7.19 -0.72
C PRO A 3 -3.30 7.67 -0.09
N THR A 4 -3.51 7.45 1.21
CA THR A 4 -4.77 7.75 1.90
C THR A 4 -4.84 9.18 2.46
N VAL A 5 -3.74 9.94 2.39
CA VAL A 5 -3.67 11.33 2.89
C VAL A 5 -3.48 12.34 1.76
N PRO A 6 -3.96 13.59 1.91
CA PRO A 6 -3.73 14.65 0.93
C PRO A 6 -2.24 14.91 0.68
N ALA A 7 -1.90 15.39 -0.52
CA ALA A 7 -0.53 15.62 -0.95
C ALA A 7 0.31 16.46 0.04
N GLU A 8 -0.32 17.47 0.65
CA GLU A 8 0.29 18.37 1.63
C GLU A 8 0.67 17.69 2.96
N SER A 9 0.02 16.57 3.28
CA SER A 9 0.18 15.83 4.55
C SER A 9 0.99 14.55 4.39
N VAL A 10 1.45 14.22 3.18
CA VAL A 10 2.22 13.00 2.92
C VAL A 10 3.57 13.07 3.63
N GLN A 11 3.88 12.02 4.37
CA GLN A 11 5.17 11.82 5.01
C GLN A 11 5.85 10.53 4.53
N VAL A 12 7.15 10.43 4.86
CA VAL A 12 7.89 9.18 4.73
C VAL A 12 7.27 8.17 5.69
N VAL A 13 6.98 6.98 5.20
CA VAL A 13 6.41 5.91 6.03
C VAL A 13 7.57 5.22 6.74
N THR A 14 7.59 5.30 8.06
CA THR A 14 8.67 4.77 8.90
C THR A 14 8.30 3.47 9.61
N ASP A 15 7.01 3.17 9.74
CA ASP A 15 6.49 1.96 10.40
C ASP A 15 6.16 0.86 9.38
N ALA A 16 6.60 -0.37 9.67
CA ALA A 16 6.45 -1.50 8.76
C ALA A 16 4.98 -1.90 8.51
N LYS A 17 4.11 -1.82 9.53
CA LYS A 17 2.67 -2.11 9.35
C LYS A 17 2.01 -1.08 8.45
N THR A 18 2.37 0.18 8.61
CA THR A 18 1.88 1.29 7.78
C THR A 18 2.40 1.19 6.35
N ALA A 19 3.65 0.76 6.16
CA ALA A 19 4.20 0.49 4.83
C ALA A 19 3.47 -0.66 4.14
N SER A 20 3.21 -1.77 4.85
CA SER A 20 2.40 -2.88 4.34
C SER A 20 0.99 -2.43 3.93
N ARG A 21 0.30 -1.64 4.77
CA ARG A 21 -1.00 -1.05 4.42
C ARG A 21 -0.92 -0.14 3.18
N SER A 22 0.13 0.65 3.07
CA SER A 22 0.36 1.54 1.92
C SER A 22 0.57 0.75 0.63
N LEU A 23 1.33 -0.35 0.66
CA LEU A 23 1.50 -1.24 -0.50
C LEU A 23 0.18 -1.89 -0.93
N ASN A 24 -0.61 -2.38 0.01
CA ASN A 24 -1.94 -2.91 -0.29
C ASN A 24 -2.86 -1.83 -0.89
N ALA A 25 -2.79 -0.59 -0.40
CA ALA A 25 -3.54 0.52 -0.98
C ALA A 25 -3.07 0.82 -2.42
N MET A 26 -1.77 0.67 -2.72
CA MET A 26 -1.25 0.82 -4.08
C MET A 26 -1.73 -0.27 -5.03
N VAL A 27 -1.94 -1.50 -4.55
CA VAL A 27 -2.60 -2.55 -5.34
C VAL A 27 -4.02 -2.11 -5.74
N LYS A 28 -4.78 -1.51 -4.83
CA LYS A 28 -6.13 -0.99 -5.15
C LYS A 28 -6.10 0.17 -6.15
N VAL A 29 -5.10 1.06 -6.05
CA VAL A 29 -4.90 2.13 -7.04
C VAL A 29 -4.61 1.54 -8.43
N MET A 30 -3.78 0.50 -8.48
CA MET A 30 -3.49 -0.23 -9.72
C MET A 30 -4.76 -0.83 -10.34
N GLU A 31 -5.58 -1.53 -9.55
CA GLU A 31 -6.83 -2.14 -9.99
C GLU A 31 -7.82 -1.09 -10.54
N LYS A 32 -8.02 0.03 -9.83
CA LYS A 32 -8.90 1.10 -10.31
C LYS A 32 -8.39 1.78 -11.58
N ARG A 33 -7.06 1.92 -11.74
CA ARG A 33 -6.50 2.43 -13.00
C ARG A 33 -6.80 1.49 -14.15
N TYR A 34 -6.75 0.17 -13.92
CA TYR A 34 -7.15 -0.79 -14.94
C TYR A 34 -8.61 -0.61 -15.36
N GLU A 35 -9.54 -0.53 -14.40
CA GLU A 35 -10.96 -0.28 -14.68
C GLU A 35 -11.16 1.03 -15.45
N LYS A 36 -10.52 2.11 -14.98
CA LYS A 36 -10.58 3.44 -15.61
C LYS A 36 -10.08 3.40 -17.04
N PHE A 37 -8.96 2.72 -17.30
CA PHE A 37 -8.34 2.65 -18.61
C PHE A 37 -9.17 1.82 -19.57
N GLN A 38 -9.71 0.68 -19.11
CA GLN A 38 -10.65 -0.14 -19.89
C GLN A 38 -11.90 0.65 -20.29
N ALA A 39 -12.49 1.41 -19.36
CA ALA A 39 -13.66 2.26 -19.65
C ALA A 39 -13.38 3.33 -20.73
N HIS A 40 -12.11 3.71 -20.91
CA HIS A 40 -11.66 4.68 -21.92
C HIS A 40 -10.96 4.02 -23.12
N ASN A 41 -11.08 2.69 -23.27
CA ASN A 41 -10.43 1.89 -24.32
C ASN A 41 -8.90 2.08 -24.41
N ALA A 42 -8.26 2.45 -23.29
CA ALA A 42 -6.82 2.61 -23.18
C ALA A 42 -6.17 1.33 -22.66
N ARG A 43 -5.08 0.90 -23.32
CA ARG A 43 -4.31 -0.29 -22.89
C ARG A 43 -3.20 0.04 -21.90
N HIS A 44 -2.75 1.28 -21.86
CA HIS A 44 -1.66 1.74 -21.01
C HIS A 44 -1.80 3.25 -20.72
N ILE A 45 -1.05 3.73 -19.74
CA ILE A 45 -1.14 5.10 -19.20
C ILE A 45 -0.91 6.18 -20.25
N GLU A 46 -0.02 5.98 -21.21
CA GLU A 46 0.22 6.94 -22.30
C GLU A 46 -1.02 7.08 -23.18
N GLY A 47 -1.65 5.96 -23.53
CA GLY A 47 -2.88 5.95 -24.32
C GLY A 47 -4.03 6.62 -23.58
N PHE A 48 -4.17 6.35 -22.27
CA PHE A 48 -5.15 7.03 -21.42
C PHE A 48 -4.88 8.54 -21.34
N ASN A 49 -3.64 8.94 -21.09
CA ASN A 49 -3.28 10.35 -20.95
C ASN A 49 -3.43 11.14 -22.25
N GLN A 50 -3.27 10.49 -23.40
CA GLN A 50 -3.52 11.09 -24.70
C GLN A 50 -5.01 11.33 -24.94
N SER A 51 -5.87 10.35 -24.64
CA SER A 51 -7.33 10.50 -24.78
C SER A 51 -7.91 11.45 -23.73
N ALA A 52 -7.40 11.42 -22.50
CA ALA A 52 -7.79 12.34 -21.44
C ALA A 52 -7.49 13.80 -21.83
N ALA A 53 -6.29 14.06 -22.36
CA ALA A 53 -5.92 15.40 -22.83
C ALA A 53 -6.83 15.89 -23.98
N ALA A 54 -7.21 15.01 -24.90
CA ALA A 54 -8.13 15.36 -25.99
C ALA A 54 -9.57 15.58 -25.50
N GLY A 55 -9.99 14.86 -24.46
CA GLY A 55 -11.33 14.92 -23.87
C GLY A 55 -11.51 15.92 -22.72
N GLY A 56 -10.48 16.71 -22.38
CA GLY A 56 -10.51 17.65 -21.26
C GLY A 56 -10.52 17.00 -19.87
N LEU A 57 -10.13 15.73 -19.77
CA LEU A 57 -9.97 15.01 -18.50
C LEU A 57 -8.54 15.17 -17.96
N PRO A 58 -8.35 15.14 -16.62
CA PRO A 58 -7.02 15.17 -16.03
C PRO A 58 -6.23 13.90 -16.37
N LYS A 59 -4.93 14.09 -16.62
CA LYS A 59 -3.97 13.00 -16.83
C LYS A 59 -3.73 12.25 -15.52
N GLU A 60 -3.48 10.94 -15.64
CA GLU A 60 -2.97 10.13 -14.54
C GLU A 60 -1.45 10.29 -14.43
N PRO A 61 -0.91 10.54 -13.22
CA PRO A 61 0.53 10.61 -13.01
C PRO A 61 1.18 9.22 -12.97
N TYR A 62 2.47 9.16 -13.31
CA TYR A 62 3.28 7.99 -12.96
C TYR A 62 3.51 7.93 -11.45
N ILE A 63 3.47 6.73 -10.88
CA ILE A 63 3.73 6.50 -9.46
C ILE A 63 5.01 5.68 -9.35
N VAL A 64 5.97 6.17 -8.56
CA VAL A 64 7.19 5.42 -8.23
C VAL A 64 7.18 5.13 -6.73
N ILE A 65 7.13 3.84 -6.39
CA ILE A 65 7.16 3.35 -5.02
C ILE A 65 8.61 2.98 -4.70
N VAL A 66 9.21 3.66 -3.73
CA VAL A 66 10.59 3.42 -3.29
C VAL A 66 10.57 2.84 -1.87
N ILE A 67 11.22 1.69 -1.69
CA ILE A 67 11.43 1.05 -0.39
C ILE A 67 12.94 0.99 -0.16
N ASP A 68 13.45 1.76 0.80
CA ASP A 68 14.89 1.88 1.07
C ASP A 68 15.48 0.63 1.74
N GLU A 69 14.70 -0.02 2.61
CA GLU A 69 15.09 -1.26 3.27
C GLU A 69 13.93 -2.25 3.33
N LEU A 70 13.89 -3.14 2.34
CA LEU A 70 12.85 -4.17 2.23
C LEU A 70 12.88 -5.16 3.40
N ALA A 71 14.06 -5.46 3.97
CA ALA A 71 14.19 -6.50 4.98
C ALA A 71 13.40 -6.17 6.26
N ASP A 72 13.26 -4.89 6.61
CA ASP A 72 12.47 -4.46 7.78
C ASP A 72 10.98 -4.74 7.58
N LEU A 73 10.48 -4.63 6.34
CA LEU A 73 9.10 -4.97 6.01
C LEU A 73 8.88 -6.49 6.06
N MET A 74 9.83 -7.25 5.53
CA MET A 74 9.77 -8.71 5.50
C MET A 74 9.83 -9.32 6.91
N LEU A 75 10.46 -8.65 7.88
CA LEU A 75 10.51 -9.11 9.26
C LEU A 75 9.14 -9.02 9.97
N VAL A 76 8.33 -8.02 9.63
CA VAL A 76 7.08 -7.71 10.35
C VAL A 76 5.85 -8.22 9.60
N SER A 77 5.85 -8.22 8.27
CA SER A 77 4.66 -8.50 7.47
C SER A 77 4.97 -9.18 6.13
N ARG A 78 5.84 -10.19 6.15
CA ARG A 78 6.31 -10.96 4.97
C ARG A 78 5.20 -11.25 3.96
N ASP A 79 4.17 -11.99 4.36
CA ASP A 79 3.18 -12.52 3.41
C ASP A 79 2.41 -11.41 2.70
N SER A 80 1.99 -10.37 3.44
CA SER A 80 1.24 -9.26 2.86
C SER A 80 2.10 -8.36 1.97
N VAL A 81 3.37 -8.15 2.35
CA VAL A 81 4.33 -7.35 1.57
C VAL A 81 4.71 -8.07 0.28
N GLU A 82 4.98 -9.37 0.35
CA GLU A 82 5.32 -10.20 -0.82
C GLU A 82 4.15 -10.29 -1.81
N ASP A 83 2.92 -10.54 -1.35
CA ASP A 83 1.74 -10.54 -2.23
C ASP A 83 1.54 -9.18 -2.93
N SER A 84 1.68 -8.07 -2.18
CA SER A 84 1.57 -6.73 -2.75
C SER A 84 2.65 -6.46 -3.80
N ILE A 85 3.91 -6.79 -3.52
CA ILE A 85 5.02 -6.65 -4.46
C ILE A 85 4.79 -7.50 -5.71
N GLN A 86 4.35 -8.75 -5.54
CA GLN A 86 4.06 -9.65 -6.65
C GLN A 86 2.99 -9.05 -7.57
N ARG A 87 1.84 -8.65 -7.03
CA ARG A 87 0.74 -8.06 -7.81
C ARG A 87 1.18 -6.79 -8.54
N LEU A 88 1.85 -5.88 -7.84
CA LEU A 88 2.33 -4.62 -8.41
C LEU A 88 3.38 -4.86 -9.51
N ALA A 89 4.36 -5.73 -9.27
CA ALA A 89 5.41 -6.00 -10.25
C ALA A 89 4.86 -6.68 -11.52
N GLN A 90 3.84 -7.53 -11.40
CA GLN A 90 3.23 -8.23 -12.52
C GLN A 90 2.32 -7.33 -13.38
N MET A 91 1.50 -6.51 -12.72
CA MET A 91 0.37 -5.86 -13.40
C MET A 91 0.54 -4.35 -13.53
N ALA A 92 1.40 -3.71 -12.73
CA ALA A 92 1.33 -2.26 -12.60
C ALA A 92 2.04 -1.46 -13.72
N ARG A 93 2.85 -2.13 -14.56
CA ARG A 93 3.58 -1.49 -15.69
C ARG A 93 2.65 -0.74 -16.63
N ALA A 94 1.54 -1.36 -17.06
CA ALA A 94 0.62 -0.75 -18.02
C ALA A 94 -0.10 0.47 -17.42
N VAL A 95 -0.31 0.49 -16.10
CA VAL A 95 -1.00 1.57 -15.39
C VAL A 95 -0.05 2.63 -14.81
N GLY A 96 1.23 2.58 -15.19
CA GLY A 96 2.24 3.59 -14.85
C GLY A 96 2.65 3.60 -13.39
N ILE A 97 2.68 2.44 -12.74
CA ILE A 97 3.19 2.29 -11.36
C ILE A 97 4.47 1.44 -11.40
N HIS A 98 5.53 1.93 -10.77
CA HIS A 98 6.86 1.34 -10.79
C HIS A 98 7.39 1.14 -9.36
N LEU A 99 8.14 0.07 -9.17
CA LEU A 99 8.74 -0.30 -7.88
C LEU A 99 10.26 -0.14 -7.94
N VAL A 100 10.83 0.44 -6.88
CA VAL A 100 12.26 0.45 -6.58
C VAL A 100 12.44 -0.11 -5.19
N LEU A 101 13.05 -1.29 -5.09
CA LEU A 101 13.30 -1.97 -3.84
C LEU A 101 14.81 -1.99 -3.56
N ALA A 102 15.20 -1.50 -2.39
CA ALA A 102 16.56 -1.54 -1.89
C ALA A 102 16.62 -2.34 -0.58
N THR A 103 17.79 -2.91 -0.30
CA THR A 103 18.09 -3.59 0.95
C THR A 103 19.60 -3.69 1.13
N GLN A 104 20.06 -3.61 2.37
CA GLN A 104 21.45 -3.93 2.74
C GLN A 104 21.61 -5.38 3.18
N ARG A 105 20.53 -6.16 3.23
CA ARG A 105 20.48 -7.56 3.67
C ARG A 105 20.13 -8.48 2.49
N PRO A 106 21.08 -8.77 1.59
CA PRO A 106 20.86 -9.61 0.41
C PRO A 106 20.80 -11.10 0.77
N SER A 107 19.75 -11.52 1.50
CA SER A 107 19.48 -12.92 1.83
C SER A 107 18.30 -13.48 1.04
N VAL A 108 18.22 -14.81 0.93
CA VAL A 108 17.09 -15.50 0.27
C VAL A 108 15.76 -15.23 0.98
N ASP A 109 15.82 -14.95 2.29
CA ASP A 109 14.67 -14.60 3.12
C ASP A 109 14.10 -13.21 2.83
N VAL A 110 14.91 -12.30 2.29
CA VAL A 110 14.52 -10.94 1.93
C VAL A 110 14.23 -10.85 0.44
N ILE A 111 15.13 -11.38 -0.39
CA ILE A 111 15.04 -11.41 -1.85
C ILE A 111 14.55 -12.79 -2.27
N THR A 112 13.26 -13.03 -2.04
CA THR A 112 12.64 -14.34 -2.30
C THR A 112 12.54 -14.65 -3.79
N GLY A 113 12.29 -15.93 -4.12
CA GLY A 113 12.09 -16.35 -5.51
C GLY A 113 10.95 -15.61 -6.20
N VAL A 114 9.87 -15.30 -5.47
CA VAL A 114 8.72 -14.54 -5.97
C VAL A 114 9.13 -13.13 -6.35
N ILE A 115 9.90 -12.45 -5.50
CA ILE A 115 10.42 -11.10 -5.79
C ILE A 115 11.32 -11.13 -7.02
N LYS A 116 12.27 -12.08 -7.08
CA LYS A 116 13.18 -12.21 -8.23
C LYS A 116 12.46 -12.50 -9.54
N ALA A 117 11.41 -13.32 -9.52
CA ALA A 117 10.65 -13.68 -10.71
C ALA A 117 9.92 -12.48 -11.33
N ASN A 118 9.52 -11.49 -10.51
CA ASN A 118 8.73 -10.35 -10.97
C ASN A 118 9.54 -9.05 -11.15
N LEU A 119 10.77 -8.98 -10.62
CA LEU A 119 11.68 -7.84 -10.77
C LEU A 119 12.95 -8.26 -11.53
N PRO A 120 12.91 -8.24 -12.88
CA PRO A 120 14.00 -8.75 -13.71
C PRO A 120 15.16 -7.77 -13.88
N SER A 121 14.96 -6.47 -13.60
CA SER A 121 16.05 -5.48 -13.60
C SER A 121 16.63 -5.35 -12.21
N ARG A 122 17.93 -5.50 -12.06
CA ARG A 122 18.60 -5.56 -10.75
C ARG A 122 19.91 -4.79 -10.76
N VAL A 123 20.22 -4.18 -9.62
CA VAL A 123 21.47 -3.46 -9.38
C VAL A 123 22.10 -4.06 -8.13
N ALA A 124 23.36 -4.47 -8.22
CA ALA A 124 24.16 -4.85 -7.06
C ALA A 124 25.32 -3.86 -6.90
N LEU A 125 25.38 -3.22 -5.74
CA LEU A 125 26.60 -2.56 -5.27
C LEU A 125 27.54 -3.60 -4.64
N GLN A 126 28.69 -3.16 -4.14
CA GLN A 126 29.62 -4.04 -3.45
C GLN A 126 28.95 -4.80 -2.32
N VAL A 127 29.08 -6.13 -2.35
CA VAL A 127 28.65 -7.05 -1.29
C VAL A 127 29.87 -7.76 -0.69
N THR A 128 29.70 -8.43 0.45
CA THR A 128 30.83 -9.07 1.16
C THR A 128 31.13 -10.47 0.65
N ALA A 129 30.12 -11.21 0.16
CA ALA A 129 30.27 -12.60 -0.24
C ALA A 129 29.70 -12.93 -1.64
N LYS A 130 30.29 -13.97 -2.25
CA LYS A 130 29.79 -14.57 -3.50
C LYS A 130 28.36 -15.09 -3.39
N VAL A 131 27.92 -15.46 -2.18
CA VAL A 131 26.55 -15.93 -1.94
C VAL A 131 25.57 -14.77 -2.09
N ASP A 132 25.87 -13.62 -1.49
CA ASP A 132 25.06 -12.40 -1.58
C ASP A 132 24.95 -11.89 -3.04
N SER A 133 26.05 -11.93 -3.79
CA SER A 133 26.03 -11.60 -5.22
C SER A 133 25.04 -12.49 -5.99
N ARG A 134 25.02 -13.80 -5.70
CA ARG A 134 24.08 -14.74 -6.32
C ARG A 134 22.64 -14.50 -5.89
N VAL A 135 22.41 -14.08 -4.65
CA VAL A 135 21.06 -13.74 -4.19
C VAL A 135 20.50 -12.58 -5.02
N ILE A 136 21.31 -11.56 -5.31
CA ILE A 136 20.85 -10.38 -6.07
C ILE A 136 20.82 -10.63 -7.59
N LEU A 137 21.91 -11.14 -8.17
CA LEU A 137 22.12 -11.16 -9.63
C LEU A 137 21.95 -12.54 -10.26
N ASP A 138 21.74 -13.59 -9.46
CA ASP A 138 21.87 -15.00 -9.88
C ASP A 138 23.28 -15.33 -10.46
N SER A 139 24.25 -14.44 -10.27
CA SER A 139 25.65 -14.58 -10.69
C SER A 139 26.61 -14.04 -9.62
N VAL A 140 27.88 -14.46 -9.70
CA VAL A 140 28.97 -13.84 -8.91
C VAL A 140 29.46 -12.55 -9.57
N GLY A 141 30.21 -11.73 -8.83
CA GLY A 141 30.90 -10.55 -9.35
C GLY A 141 30.72 -9.31 -8.47
N ALA A 142 29.60 -9.19 -7.75
CA ALA A 142 29.35 -8.02 -6.90
C ALA A 142 30.29 -7.98 -5.68
N GLU A 143 30.80 -9.12 -5.24
CA GLU A 143 31.79 -9.22 -4.16
C GLU A 143 33.17 -8.66 -4.53
N ALA A 144 33.44 -8.51 -5.83
CA ALA A 144 34.70 -8.01 -6.35
C ALA A 144 34.66 -6.52 -6.73
N LEU A 145 33.52 -5.85 -6.49
CA LEU A 145 33.38 -4.41 -6.71
C LEU A 145 34.23 -3.63 -5.71
N GLN A 146 34.57 -2.39 -6.06
CA GLN A 146 35.48 -1.52 -5.31
C GLN A 146 34.75 -0.61 -4.30
N GLY A 147 33.43 -0.70 -4.22
CA GLY A 147 32.59 0.20 -3.43
C GLY A 147 32.47 1.59 -4.06
N ARG A 148 32.02 2.59 -3.28
CA ARG A 148 31.95 4.01 -3.69
C ARG A 148 31.26 4.25 -5.05
N GLY A 149 30.14 3.57 -5.27
CA GLY A 149 29.33 3.69 -6.49
C GLY A 149 29.67 2.70 -7.61
N ASP A 150 30.73 1.89 -7.47
CA ASP A 150 30.98 0.77 -8.39
C ASP A 150 29.87 -0.28 -8.27
N LEU A 151 29.26 -0.64 -9.40
CA LEU A 151 28.03 -1.44 -9.42
C LEU A 151 27.96 -2.40 -10.61
N LEU A 152 27.18 -3.45 -10.45
CA LEU A 152 26.73 -4.34 -11.52
C LEU A 152 25.24 -4.10 -11.80
N TYR A 153 24.91 -3.79 -13.05
CA TYR A 153 23.54 -3.63 -13.52
C TYR A 153 23.14 -4.79 -14.42
N LEU A 154 22.10 -5.53 -14.02
CA LEU A 154 21.46 -6.55 -14.83
C LEU A 154 20.14 -6.00 -15.38
N ALA A 155 20.11 -5.70 -16.67
CA ALA A 155 18.89 -5.25 -17.34
C ALA A 155 17.90 -6.42 -17.54
N ALA A 156 16.60 -6.11 -17.61
CA ALA A 156 15.58 -7.10 -17.95
C ALA A 156 15.89 -7.78 -19.29
N GLY A 157 15.96 -9.12 -19.28
CA GLY A 157 16.27 -9.93 -20.47
C GLY A 157 17.75 -10.02 -20.83
N ALA A 158 18.65 -9.33 -20.11
CA ALA A 158 20.08 -9.49 -20.32
C ALA A 158 20.59 -10.81 -19.72
N GLN A 159 21.56 -11.44 -20.37
CA GLN A 159 22.17 -12.69 -19.87
C GLN A 159 23.26 -12.46 -18.82
N LYS A 160 23.88 -11.28 -18.83
CA LYS A 160 25.00 -10.93 -17.94
C LYS A 160 24.88 -9.48 -17.47
N PRO A 161 25.28 -9.17 -16.23
CA PRO A 161 25.32 -7.81 -15.76
C PRO A 161 26.44 -7.02 -16.45
N VAL A 162 26.22 -5.72 -16.59
CA VAL A 162 27.23 -4.75 -17.04
C VAL A 162 27.77 -4.02 -15.82
N ARG A 163 29.09 -3.83 -15.77
CA ARG A 163 29.72 -3.02 -14.71
C ARG A 163 29.59 -1.54 -15.05
N CYS A 164 29.09 -0.77 -14.11
CA CYS A 164 28.89 0.67 -14.24
C CYS A 164 29.49 1.40 -13.02
N GLN A 165 29.71 2.71 -13.18
CA GLN A 165 30.06 3.60 -12.08
C GLN A 165 28.87 4.52 -11.78
N GLY A 166 28.36 4.44 -10.55
CA GLY A 166 27.33 5.34 -10.04
C GLY A 166 27.87 6.78 -9.92
N ALA A 167 27.03 7.75 -10.29
CA ALA A 167 27.32 9.15 -10.06
C ALA A 167 27.28 9.43 -8.55
N PHE A 168 28.32 10.11 -8.04
CA PHE A 168 28.32 10.61 -6.68
C PHE A 168 27.51 11.90 -6.62
N VAL A 169 26.59 11.98 -5.67
CA VAL A 169 25.82 13.18 -5.34
C VAL A 169 25.96 13.40 -3.85
N SER A 170 26.44 14.57 -3.46
CA SER A 170 26.59 14.93 -2.05
C SER A 170 25.26 15.25 -1.39
N GLU A 171 25.22 15.17 -0.06
CA GLU A 171 24.05 15.62 0.72
C GLU A 171 23.75 17.10 0.49
N ASP A 172 24.79 17.93 0.31
CA ASP A 172 24.66 19.36 0.03
C ASP A 172 23.99 19.62 -1.33
N GLU A 173 24.38 18.87 -2.38
CA GLU A 173 23.72 18.94 -3.69
C GLU A 173 22.26 18.48 -3.60
N THR A 174 22.00 17.40 -2.86
CA THR A 174 20.64 16.90 -2.63
C THR A 174 19.78 17.94 -1.93
N ARG A 175 20.29 18.57 -0.87
CA ARG A 175 19.59 19.64 -0.13
C ARG A 175 19.26 20.81 -1.03
N LYS A 176 20.21 21.27 -1.85
CA LYS A 176 19.99 22.38 -2.82
C LYS A 176 18.88 22.05 -3.81
N VAL A 177 18.84 20.82 -4.33
CA VAL A 177 17.77 20.38 -5.25
C VAL A 177 16.42 20.36 -4.54
N VAL A 178 16.36 19.80 -3.32
CA VAL A 178 15.11 19.75 -2.54
C VAL A 178 14.59 21.16 -2.22
N GLU A 179 15.46 22.07 -1.79
CA GLU A 179 15.09 23.48 -1.51
C GLU A 179 14.60 24.18 -2.77
N HIS A 180 15.31 24.00 -3.88
CA HIS A 180 14.89 24.55 -5.17
C HIS A 180 13.49 24.05 -5.57
N LEU A 181 13.21 22.76 -5.47
CA LEU A 181 11.89 22.19 -5.78
C LEU A 181 10.80 22.72 -4.84
N ARG A 182 11.07 22.80 -3.53
CA ARG A 182 10.13 23.35 -2.54
C ARG A 182 9.79 24.83 -2.78
N SER A 183 10.73 25.59 -3.35
CA SER A 183 10.50 27.01 -3.67
C SER A 183 9.56 27.23 -4.86
N GLN A 184 9.38 26.22 -5.73
CA GLN A 184 8.57 26.35 -6.93
C GLN A 184 7.09 26.08 -6.68
N ALA A 185 6.76 25.03 -5.92
CA ALA A 185 5.38 24.64 -5.63
C ALA A 185 5.28 23.73 -4.42
N LYS A 186 4.07 23.68 -3.83
CA LYS A 186 3.68 22.62 -2.89
C LYS A 186 3.32 21.36 -3.66
N PRO A 187 3.36 20.16 -3.02
CA PRO A 187 2.85 18.94 -3.63
C PRO A 187 1.40 19.10 -4.09
N ASP A 188 1.17 18.95 -5.39
CA ASP A 188 -0.14 19.05 -6.04
C ASP A 188 -0.37 17.83 -6.93
N TYR A 189 -0.67 16.70 -6.29
CA TYR A 189 -1.09 15.49 -6.99
C TYR A 189 -2.49 15.09 -6.50
N PRO A 190 -3.30 14.49 -7.39
CA PRO A 190 -4.63 14.02 -7.01
C PRO A 190 -4.51 13.04 -5.85
N SER A 191 -5.48 13.12 -4.94
CA SER A 191 -5.59 12.12 -3.89
C SER A 191 -5.69 10.75 -4.54
N LEU A 192 -4.73 9.89 -4.24
CA LEU A 192 -4.74 8.49 -4.66
C LEU A 192 -5.62 7.64 -3.73
N ASP A 193 -6.45 8.30 -2.92
CA ASP A 193 -7.43 7.73 -2.02
C ASP A 193 -8.49 6.93 -2.80
N THR A 194 -8.13 5.67 -3.04
CA THR A 194 -9.01 4.66 -3.64
C THR A 194 -9.56 3.71 -2.58
N MET A 195 -9.07 3.78 -1.35
CA MET A 195 -9.73 3.16 -0.22
C MET A 195 -10.97 4.00 0.07
N PRO A 196 -12.13 3.41 0.39
CA PRO A 196 -13.08 4.17 1.17
C PRO A 196 -12.29 4.65 2.39
N LYS A 197 -12.12 5.97 2.57
CA LYS A 197 -11.93 6.47 3.93
C LYS A 197 -12.96 5.72 4.77
N PRO A 198 -12.61 5.16 5.95
CA PRO A 198 -13.65 4.88 6.91
C PRO A 198 -14.37 6.19 6.98
N VAL A 199 -15.59 6.25 6.42
CA VAL A 199 -16.31 7.50 6.44
C VAL A 199 -16.33 7.78 7.93
N GLU A 200 -15.95 8.98 8.35
CA GLU A 200 -16.49 9.52 9.58
C GLU A 200 -18.00 9.64 9.33
N ALA A 201 -18.66 8.50 9.18
CA ALA A 201 -20.07 8.29 9.26
C ALA A 201 -20.32 8.71 10.70
N ASP A 202 -20.74 9.96 10.80
CA ASP A 202 -21.10 10.55 12.05
C ASP A 202 -22.27 9.71 12.58
N LEU A 203 -22.16 9.29 13.82
CA LEU A 203 -23.18 8.45 14.49
C LEU A 203 -24.58 9.07 14.29
N LYS A 204 -24.63 10.40 14.33
CA LYS A 204 -25.82 11.23 14.11
C LYS A 204 -26.42 11.09 12.72
N SER A 205 -25.62 10.94 11.65
CA SER A 205 -26.16 10.81 10.28
C SER A 205 -26.89 9.48 10.06
N PHE A 206 -26.60 8.48 10.90
CA PHE A 206 -27.29 7.19 10.93
C PHE A 206 -28.37 7.12 12.03
N GLY A 207 -28.58 8.21 12.79
CA GLY A 207 -29.50 8.23 13.93
C GLY A 207 -29.15 7.20 15.01
N VAL A 208 -27.85 6.93 15.18
CA VAL A 208 -27.31 5.98 16.17
C VAL A 208 -26.64 6.78 17.27
N GLU A 209 -26.92 6.43 18.53
CA GLU A 209 -26.25 7.07 19.67
C GLU A 209 -24.86 6.46 19.95
N PRO A 210 -23.88 7.23 20.47
CA PRO A 210 -22.54 6.70 20.76
C PRO A 210 -22.53 5.47 21.67
N GLN A 211 -23.38 5.46 22.70
CA GLN A 211 -23.50 4.32 23.61
C GLN A 211 -24.11 3.09 22.92
N GLU A 212 -25.11 3.31 22.06
CA GLU A 212 -25.73 2.23 21.27
C GLU A 212 -24.72 1.58 20.33
N PHE A 213 -23.88 2.39 19.69
CA PHE A 213 -22.82 1.88 18.83
C PHE A 213 -21.75 1.11 19.62
N HIS A 214 -21.33 1.63 20.76
CA HIS A 214 -20.41 0.93 21.67
C HIS A 214 -20.93 -0.46 22.07
N ASP A 215 -22.21 -0.55 22.44
CA ASP A 215 -22.82 -1.81 22.86
C ASP A 215 -22.95 -2.79 21.68
N ALA A 216 -23.17 -2.28 20.47
CA ALA A 216 -23.17 -3.09 19.25
C ALA A 216 -21.78 -3.67 18.97
N LEU A 217 -20.71 -2.87 19.11
CA LEU A 217 -19.34 -3.35 18.94
C LEU A 217 -18.98 -4.44 19.95
N LYS A 218 -19.32 -4.25 21.23
CA LYS A 218 -19.14 -5.29 22.26
C LYS A 218 -19.89 -6.57 21.93
N LEU A 219 -21.15 -6.45 21.52
CA LEU A 219 -21.97 -7.60 21.11
C LEU A 219 -21.31 -8.38 19.96
N VAL A 220 -20.75 -7.69 18.97
CA VAL A 220 -20.06 -8.33 17.83
C VAL A 220 -18.81 -9.07 18.29
N LEU A 221 -18.00 -8.47 19.19
CA LEU A 221 -16.82 -9.12 19.76
C LEU A 221 -17.18 -10.36 20.60
N GLU A 222 -18.20 -10.25 21.45
CA GLU A 222 -18.66 -11.32 22.34
C GLU A 222 -19.26 -12.50 21.56
N ARG A 223 -20.15 -12.20 20.60
CA ARG A 223 -20.86 -13.22 19.84
C ARG A 223 -20.06 -13.76 18.66
N ARG A 224 -18.96 -13.09 18.29
CA ARG A 224 -18.11 -13.38 17.12
C ARG A 224 -18.90 -13.55 15.81
N ARG A 225 -20.06 -12.92 15.71
CA ARG A 225 -20.93 -12.91 14.53
C ARG A 225 -21.76 -11.63 14.55
N VAL A 226 -22.21 -11.21 13.38
CA VAL A 226 -23.13 -10.07 13.22
C VAL A 226 -24.20 -10.42 12.19
N SER A 227 -25.43 -9.99 12.46
CA SER A 227 -26.54 -10.04 11.50
C SER A 227 -27.59 -9.00 11.89
N GLN A 228 -28.46 -8.64 10.94
CA GLN A 228 -29.57 -7.72 11.20
C GLN A 228 -30.49 -8.27 12.31
N ASP A 229 -30.77 -9.57 12.31
CA ASP A 229 -31.59 -10.21 13.35
C ASP A 229 -30.94 -10.19 14.74
N LEU A 230 -29.62 -10.38 14.80
CA LEU A 230 -28.88 -10.30 16.07
C LEU A 230 -28.97 -8.89 16.66
N LEU A 231 -28.73 -7.87 15.83
CA LEU A 231 -28.83 -6.47 16.24
C LEU A 231 -30.29 -6.12 16.61
N LYS A 232 -31.27 -6.61 15.83
CA LYS A 232 -32.69 -6.39 16.13
C LYS A 232 -33.11 -7.02 17.45
N SER A 233 -32.62 -8.22 17.77
CA SER A 233 -32.89 -8.90 19.03
C SER A 233 -32.30 -8.15 20.24
N GLN A 234 -31.17 -7.47 20.08
CA GLN A 234 -30.53 -6.71 21.16
C GLN A 234 -31.12 -5.30 21.32
N PHE A 235 -31.36 -4.60 20.20
CA PHE A 235 -31.72 -3.18 20.19
C PHE A 235 -33.22 -2.92 19.92
N GLY A 236 -34.02 -3.98 19.75
CA GLY A 236 -35.49 -3.98 19.72
C GLY A 236 -36.13 -3.36 18.47
N SER A 237 -35.38 -2.62 17.64
CA SER A 237 -35.91 -1.92 16.47
C SER A 237 -35.25 -2.39 15.17
N SER A 238 -36.08 -2.73 14.18
CA SER A 238 -35.60 -3.14 12.85
C SER A 238 -34.88 -2.00 12.12
N ALA A 239 -35.33 -0.75 12.30
CA ALA A 239 -34.68 0.41 11.71
C ALA A 239 -33.30 0.64 12.35
N ARG A 240 -33.22 0.57 13.69
CA ARG A 240 -31.94 0.72 14.42
C ARG A 240 -30.93 -0.37 14.05
N ALA A 241 -31.38 -1.62 13.97
CA ALA A 241 -30.55 -2.74 13.54
C ALA A 241 -29.98 -2.54 12.13
N THR A 242 -30.78 -2.00 11.22
CA THR A 242 -30.36 -1.68 9.84
C THR A 242 -29.33 -0.56 9.83
N ASN A 243 -29.55 0.49 10.61
CA ASN A 243 -28.64 1.64 10.72
C ASN A 243 -27.29 1.23 11.34
N LEU A 244 -27.32 0.45 12.42
CA LEU A 244 -26.12 -0.10 13.07
C LEU A 244 -25.33 -1.01 12.12
N LEU A 245 -26.01 -1.90 11.40
CA LEU A 245 -25.36 -2.81 10.46
C LEU A 245 -24.70 -2.02 9.31
N SER A 246 -25.41 -1.04 8.76
CA SER A 246 -24.90 -0.16 7.70
C SER A 246 -23.72 0.67 8.21
N LEU A 247 -23.78 1.16 9.45
CA LEU A 247 -22.71 1.94 10.05
C LEU A 247 -21.44 1.11 10.28
N LEU A 248 -21.58 -0.14 10.73
CA LEU A 248 -20.46 -1.08 10.87
C LEU A 248 -19.80 -1.37 9.52
N GLU A 249 -20.60 -1.52 8.46
CA GLU A 249 -20.11 -1.76 7.11
C GLU A 249 -19.39 -0.53 6.55
N VAL A 250 -19.98 0.66 6.68
CA VAL A 250 -19.41 1.94 6.21
C VAL A 250 -18.11 2.30 6.96
N LYS A 251 -18.02 1.97 8.25
CA LYS A 251 -16.78 2.10 9.04
C LYS A 251 -15.77 0.99 8.79
N ALA A 252 -16.00 0.11 7.82
CA ALA A 252 -15.15 -1.02 7.45
C ALA A 252 -14.84 -1.99 8.61
N MET A 253 -15.74 -2.07 9.60
CA MET A 253 -15.64 -3.01 10.72
C MET A 253 -16.20 -4.38 10.36
N ILE A 254 -17.10 -4.42 9.38
CA ILE A 254 -17.65 -5.64 8.81
C ILE A 254 -17.67 -5.53 7.29
N HIS A 255 -17.60 -6.66 6.60
CA HIS A 255 -17.70 -6.74 5.15
C HIS A 255 -18.56 -7.94 4.76
N LYS A 256 -19.36 -7.81 3.70
CA LYS A 256 -20.15 -8.92 3.16
C LYS A 256 -19.50 -9.42 1.87
N PRO A 257 -18.87 -10.60 1.86
CA PRO A 257 -18.32 -11.16 0.64
C PRO A 257 -19.42 -11.49 -0.38
N GLU A 258 -19.10 -11.39 -1.67
CA GLU A 258 -20.04 -11.75 -2.73
C GLU A 258 -20.40 -13.24 -2.68
N GLY A 259 -21.68 -13.56 -2.86
CA GLY A 259 -22.18 -14.94 -2.87
C GLY A 259 -22.40 -15.58 -1.50
N THR A 260 -22.19 -14.86 -0.39
CA THR A 260 -22.47 -15.35 0.97
C THR A 260 -23.44 -14.45 1.74
N ASN A 261 -24.17 -15.07 2.68
CA ASN A 261 -25.02 -14.38 3.64
C ASN A 261 -24.33 -14.14 4.99
N ARG A 262 -23.04 -14.50 5.12
CA ARG A 262 -22.25 -14.27 6.33
C ARG A 262 -21.39 -13.02 6.19
N TRP A 263 -21.36 -12.23 7.25
CA TRP A 263 -20.48 -11.09 7.39
C TRP A 263 -19.11 -11.55 7.89
N GLU A 264 -18.05 -11.05 7.26
CA GLU A 264 -16.70 -11.08 7.80
C GLU A 264 -16.51 -9.88 8.75
N ILE A 265 -15.79 -10.10 9.86
CA ILE A 265 -15.64 -9.13 10.94
C ILE A 265 -14.15 -8.78 11.08
N ASN A 266 -13.86 -7.47 11.07
CA ASN A 266 -12.54 -6.94 11.34
C ASN A 266 -12.39 -6.66 12.85
N TYR A 267 -11.96 -7.67 13.61
CA TYR A 267 -11.83 -7.59 15.07
C TYR A 267 -10.82 -6.53 15.54
N ASP A 268 -9.76 -6.30 14.77
CA ASP A 268 -8.72 -5.32 15.10
C ASP A 268 -9.28 -3.90 14.95
N ALA A 269 -10.00 -3.61 13.87
CA ALA A 269 -10.65 -2.30 13.66
C ALA A 269 -11.67 -1.97 14.76
N ILE A 270 -12.45 -2.97 15.20
CA ILE A 270 -13.43 -2.80 16.29
C ILE A 270 -12.70 -2.52 17.62
N SER A 271 -11.66 -3.31 17.93
CA SER A 271 -10.91 -3.18 19.18
C SER A 271 -10.15 -1.85 19.26
N ASP A 272 -9.54 -1.42 18.16
CA ASP A 272 -8.86 -0.13 18.07
C ASP A 272 -9.85 1.04 18.21
N TYR A 273 -11.04 0.95 17.60
CA TYR A 273 -12.08 1.97 17.76
C TYR A 273 -12.55 2.09 19.21
N LEU A 274 -12.81 0.96 19.89
CA LEU A 274 -13.18 0.95 21.30
C LEU A 274 -12.07 1.54 22.18
N ARG A 275 -10.79 1.24 21.90
CA ARG A 275 -9.65 1.80 22.63
C ARG A 275 -9.55 3.31 22.50
N VAL A 276 -9.76 3.84 21.29
CA VAL A 276 -9.62 5.28 21.00
C VAL A 276 -10.82 6.08 21.51
N HIS A 277 -12.04 5.59 21.30
CA HIS A 277 -13.26 6.35 21.57
C HIS A 277 -13.91 6.02 22.94
N PHE A 278 -13.57 4.89 23.55
CA PHE A 278 -14.11 4.44 24.83
C PHE A 278 -13.00 3.87 25.76
N PRO A 279 -11.99 4.68 26.14
CA PRO A 279 -10.80 4.21 26.85
C PRO A 279 -11.04 3.66 28.27
N GLY A 280 -12.28 3.68 28.79
CA GLY A 280 -12.64 3.18 30.12
C GLY A 280 -13.25 1.78 30.18
N ALA A 281 -13.46 1.10 29.05
CA ALA A 281 -14.27 -0.12 29.00
C ALA A 281 -13.48 -1.45 28.90
N ALA A 282 -12.14 -1.40 28.90
CA ALA A 282 -11.26 -2.56 28.75
C ALA A 282 -10.84 -3.24 30.08
N ALA A 283 -11.43 -2.83 31.21
CA ALA A 283 -11.18 -3.41 32.53
C ALA A 283 -12.50 -3.81 33.21
N SER A 284 -13.14 -4.85 32.69
CA SER A 284 -14.13 -5.69 33.41
C SER A 284 -14.34 -6.98 32.65
#